data_AF-A0A915NRA2-F1
#
_entry.id   AF-A0A915NRA2-F1
#
_cell.length_a   1.000
_cell.length_b   1.000
_cell.length_c   1.000
_cell.angle_alpha   90.00
_cell.angle_beta   90.00
_cell.angle_gamma   90.00
#
_symmetry.space_group_name_H-M   'P 1'
#
loop_
_entity.id
_entity.type
_entity.pdbx_description
1 polymer ?
#
loop_
_entity_poly.entity_id
_entity_poly.type
_entity_poly.pdbx_seq_one_letter_code
_entity_poly.pdbx_strand_id
1 'polypeptide(L)'
;MFSFEDRLLGDIILEKTDAIVSYHPHDILFDELEDERLNDEERAEAWRDYERERAGISYDGGPLGNQALPPLFPTTQFFQQQQAYQLALQQQFQFSKSMELLFQLYRSDRIYNRSLKVNGMTHQMAMSIFKIKTFLAYFIYFVPKNLSGKVNDSEGVKRYFVSIVDQALQQNESPQVLYAKALFILSTTINLVKDLPQCSIGVRYISNLFPDIEKIGKNIL
;
A
#
# COMPACT_ATOMS: atom_id res chain seq x y z
N MET A 1 20.51 -13.28 18.13
CA MET A 1 19.99 -12.57 19.31
C MET A 1 18.50 -12.38 19.07
N PHE A 2 17.68 -13.29 19.58
CA PHE A 2 16.23 -13.34 19.30
C PHE A 2 15.49 -12.25 20.10
N SER A 3 14.51 -11.61 19.46
CA SER A 3 13.78 -10.46 19.96
C SER A 3 12.82 -10.87 21.09
N PHE A 4 12.55 -9.98 22.04
CA PHE A 4 11.65 -10.23 23.17
C PHE A 4 10.21 -10.55 22.73
N GLU A 5 9.83 -10.17 21.50
CA GLU A 5 8.53 -10.48 20.89
C GLU A 5 8.35 -11.98 20.57
N ASP A 6 9.44 -12.72 20.33
CA ASP A 6 9.38 -14.14 19.99
C ASP A 6 9.01 -15.02 21.20
N ARG A 7 9.34 -14.58 22.42
CA ARG A 7 9.04 -15.34 23.66
C ARG A 7 7.56 -15.30 24.04
N LEU A 8 6.95 -14.12 23.93
CA LEU A 8 5.54 -13.92 24.28
C LEU A 8 4.63 -14.66 23.31
N LEU A 9 5.01 -14.70 22.03
CA LEU A 9 4.34 -15.52 21.03
C LEU A 9 4.50 -17.02 21.33
N GLY A 10 5.69 -17.45 21.74
CA GLY A 10 5.96 -18.84 22.14
C GLY A 10 5.11 -19.32 23.31
N ASP A 11 4.96 -18.51 24.36
CA ASP A 11 4.15 -18.86 25.52
C ASP A 11 2.65 -18.98 25.17
N ILE A 12 2.14 -18.10 24.29
CA ILE A 12 0.74 -18.14 23.83
C ILE A 12 0.47 -19.38 22.94
N ILE A 13 1.43 -19.77 22.10
CA ILE A 13 1.33 -20.98 21.26
C ILE A 13 1.27 -22.23 22.13
N LEU A 14 2.06 -22.30 23.20
CA LEU A 14 2.08 -23.42 24.13
C LEU A 14 0.79 -23.51 24.97
N GLU A 15 0.20 -22.37 25.34
CA GLU A 15 -0.98 -22.32 26.19
C GLU A 15 -2.30 -22.63 25.44
N LYS A 16 -2.34 -22.43 24.11
CA LYS A 16 -3.56 -22.59 23.29
C LYS A 16 -3.36 -23.47 22.06
N THR A 17 -2.73 -24.63 22.26
CA THR A 17 -2.49 -25.64 21.23
C THR A 17 -3.77 -26.11 20.54
N ASP A 18 -4.88 -26.23 21.27
CA ASP A 18 -6.18 -26.71 20.76
C ASP A 18 -6.87 -25.73 19.78
N ALA A 19 -6.46 -24.46 19.76
CA ALA A 19 -7.02 -23.42 18.89
C ALA A 19 -6.26 -23.29 17.56
N ILE A 20 -5.12 -23.97 17.42
CA ILE A 20 -4.27 -23.93 16.23
C ILE A 20 -4.68 -25.07 15.30
N VAL A 21 -5.56 -24.76 14.34
CA VAL A 21 -6.05 -25.75 13.36
C VAL A 21 -4.97 -26.14 12.35
N SER A 22 -4.08 -25.21 12.01
CA SER A 22 -2.88 -25.47 11.21
C SER A 22 -1.83 -24.38 11.42
N TYR A 23 -0.57 -24.79 11.54
CA TYR A 23 0.59 -23.92 11.49
C TYR A 23 1.26 -24.16 10.12
N HIS A 24 1.39 -23.12 9.31
CA HIS A 24 2.17 -23.18 8.07
C HIS A 24 3.53 -22.55 8.36
N PRO A 25 4.60 -23.34 8.49
CA PRO A 25 5.94 -22.81 8.61
C PRO A 25 6.22 -21.89 7.42
N HIS A 26 6.76 -20.70 7.67
CA HIS A 26 7.16 -19.76 6.62
C HIS A 26 8.36 -20.25 5.77
N ASP A 27 8.85 -21.48 5.99
CA ASP A 27 10.02 -22.05 5.29
C ASP A 27 9.67 -23.09 4.20
N ILE A 28 8.39 -23.32 3.86
CA ILE A 28 8.00 -24.24 2.77
C ILE A 28 7.73 -23.50 1.44
N LEU A 29 8.44 -22.40 1.18
CA LEU A 29 8.52 -21.83 -0.17
C LEU A 29 9.80 -22.29 -0.92
N PHE A 30 10.55 -23.21 -0.32
CA PHE A 30 11.67 -23.92 -0.93
C PHE A 30 11.57 -25.38 -0.54
N ASP A 31 10.45 -26.04 -0.86
CA ASP A 31 10.57 -27.47 -1.16
C ASP A 31 11.51 -27.54 -2.37
N GLU A 32 12.68 -28.15 -2.18
CA GLU A 32 13.58 -28.51 -3.29
C GLU A 32 12.81 -29.43 -4.24
N LEU A 33 12.14 -28.84 -5.24
CA LEU A 33 11.66 -29.56 -6.40
C LEU A 33 12.91 -30.13 -7.10
N GLU A 34 13.10 -31.45 -6.98
CA GLU A 34 14.21 -32.19 -7.63
C GLU A 34 14.25 -31.97 -9.17
N ASP A 35 13.21 -31.39 -9.76
CA ASP A 35 13.07 -31.09 -11.19
C ASP A 35 13.87 -29.86 -11.68
N GLU A 36 14.55 -29.12 -10.78
CA GLU A 36 15.44 -28.00 -11.17
C GLU A 36 16.95 -28.35 -11.10
N ARG A 37 17.30 -29.63 -11.08
CA ARG A 37 18.70 -30.03 -11.31
C ARG A 37 19.01 -29.91 -12.80
N LEU A 38 19.72 -28.85 -13.20
CA LEU A 38 20.39 -28.76 -14.51
C LEU A 38 21.10 -30.08 -14.79
N ASN A 39 20.72 -30.74 -15.89
CA ASN A 39 21.31 -32.00 -16.31
C ASN A 39 22.81 -31.77 -16.60
N ASP A 40 23.64 -32.82 -16.50
CA ASP A 40 25.09 -32.66 -16.65
C ASP A 40 25.49 -32.08 -18.03
N GLU A 41 24.63 -32.23 -19.04
CA GLU A 41 24.75 -31.60 -20.36
C GLU A 41 24.53 -30.08 -20.34
N GLU A 42 23.51 -29.58 -19.63
CA GLU A 42 23.23 -28.14 -19.55
C GLU A 42 24.28 -27.41 -18.71
N ARG A 43 24.84 -28.10 -17.70
CA ARG A 43 25.96 -27.58 -16.91
C ARG A 43 27.25 -27.49 -17.74
N ALA A 44 27.48 -28.46 -18.65
CA ALA A 44 28.62 -28.43 -19.56
C ALA A 44 28.49 -27.35 -20.64
N GLU A 45 27.26 -27.12 -21.13
CA GLU A 45 26.98 -26.08 -22.13
C GLU A 45 27.14 -24.66 -21.54
N ALA A 46 26.64 -24.44 -20.32
CA ALA A 46 26.86 -23.19 -19.60
C ALA A 46 28.34 -22.91 -19.29
N TRP A 47 29.12 -23.95 -18.96
CA TRP A 47 30.57 -23.80 -18.75
C TRP A 47 31.31 -23.51 -20.06
N ARG A 48 30.90 -24.15 -21.17
CA ARG A 48 31.45 -23.90 -22.50
C ARG A 48 31.18 -22.51 -23.01
N ASP A 49 30.03 -21.92 -22.68
CA ASP A 49 29.70 -20.57 -23.09
C ASP A 49 30.44 -19.53 -22.23
N TYR A 50 30.58 -19.78 -20.92
CA TYR A 50 31.43 -18.95 -20.04
C TYR A 50 32.91 -18.95 -20.48
N GLU A 51 33.48 -20.09 -20.88
CA GLU A 51 34.86 -20.15 -21.38
C GLU A 51 35.02 -19.48 -22.76
N ARG A 52 33.99 -19.52 -23.61
CA ARG A 52 33.99 -18.86 -24.93
C ARG A 52 33.94 -17.34 -24.81
N GLU A 53 33.15 -16.82 -23.87
CA GLU A 53 33.11 -15.39 -23.54
C GLU A 53 34.39 -14.93 -22.84
N ARG A 54 34.93 -15.72 -21.90
CA ARG A 54 36.19 -15.38 -21.19
C ARG A 54 37.42 -15.43 -22.08
N ALA A 55 37.43 -16.28 -23.12
CA ALA A 55 38.53 -16.38 -24.08
C ALA A 55 38.47 -15.33 -25.20
N GLY A 56 37.43 -14.49 -25.27
CA GLY A 56 37.37 -13.35 -26.19
C GLY A 56 37.33 -13.72 -27.68
N ILE A 57 36.98 -14.95 -28.04
CA ILE A 57 36.85 -15.37 -29.44
C ILE A 57 35.39 -15.26 -29.85
N SER A 58 34.96 -14.03 -30.12
CA SER A 58 33.75 -13.75 -30.87
C SER A 58 33.89 -14.35 -32.27
N TYR A 59 32.84 -15.03 -32.72
CA TYR A 59 32.72 -15.70 -34.01
C TYR A 59 33.30 -14.85 -35.16
N ASP A 60 34.31 -15.42 -35.82
CA ASP A 60 34.86 -14.96 -37.09
C ASP A 60 33.81 -15.12 -38.19
N GLY A 61 33.39 -14.00 -38.74
CA GLY A 61 32.33 -13.88 -39.73
C GLY A 61 32.54 -12.65 -40.62
N GLY A 62 33.70 -12.55 -41.25
CA GLY A 62 33.91 -11.73 -42.45
C GLY A 62 34.43 -10.29 -42.25
N PRO A 63 35.18 -9.75 -43.24
CA PRO A 63 35.99 -8.55 -43.06
C PRO A 63 35.17 -7.27 -43.27
N LEU A 64 34.90 -6.54 -42.20
CA LEU A 64 34.42 -5.15 -42.26
C LEU A 64 35.32 -4.29 -41.38
N GLY A 65 36.12 -3.46 -42.03
CA GLY A 65 37.06 -2.56 -41.39
C GLY A 65 36.39 -1.52 -40.50
N ASN A 66 37.16 -1.07 -39.49
CA ASN A 66 37.07 0.22 -38.80
C ASN A 66 35.71 0.94 -38.85
N GLN A 67 34.70 0.37 -38.20
CA GLN A 67 33.56 1.14 -37.73
C GLN A 67 33.44 0.94 -36.23
N ALA A 68 33.54 2.05 -35.51
CA ALA A 68 33.30 2.13 -34.09
C ALA A 68 31.97 1.44 -33.77
N LEU A 69 32.02 0.44 -32.89
CA LEU A 69 30.83 -0.17 -32.28
C LEU A 69 29.96 0.97 -31.70
N PRO A 70 28.69 1.13 -32.13
CA PRO A 70 27.80 2.07 -31.47
C PRO A 70 27.61 1.63 -30.01
N PRO A 71 27.49 2.57 -29.06
CA PRO A 71 27.43 2.23 -27.65
C PRO A 71 26.20 1.37 -27.37
N LEU A 72 26.41 0.25 -26.70
CA LEU A 72 25.41 -0.69 -26.24
C LEU A 72 24.56 -0.04 -25.11
N PHE A 73 23.66 0.87 -25.44
CA PHE A 73 22.60 1.37 -24.54
C PHE A 73 21.33 1.60 -25.38
N PRO A 74 20.18 0.93 -25.10
CA PRO A 74 19.42 1.18 -23.86
C PRO A 74 18.70 -0.06 -23.25
N THR A 75 19.15 -1.30 -23.50
CA THR A 75 18.43 -2.51 -23.03
C THR A 75 18.30 -2.56 -21.50
N THR A 76 19.33 -2.15 -20.76
CA THR A 76 19.32 -2.15 -19.28
C THR A 76 18.36 -1.10 -18.70
N GLN A 77 18.26 0.08 -19.31
CA GLN A 77 17.32 1.11 -18.85
C GLN A 77 15.86 0.71 -19.11
N PHE A 78 15.59 0.08 -20.26
CA PHE A 78 14.24 -0.41 -20.58
C PHE A 78 13.79 -1.50 -19.60
N PHE A 79 14.67 -2.45 -19.27
CA PHE A 79 14.38 -3.50 -18.31
C PHE A 79 14.14 -2.96 -16.90
N GLN A 80 14.97 -2.01 -16.44
CA GLN A 80 14.79 -1.35 -15.14
C GLN A 80 13.48 -0.55 -15.07
N GLN A 81 13.13 0.18 -16.13
CA GLN A 81 11.86 0.90 -16.20
C GLN A 81 10.66 -0.05 -16.17
N GLN A 82 10.74 -1.17 -16.91
CA GLN A 82 9.68 -2.17 -16.94
C GLN A 82 9.48 -2.83 -15.57
N GLN A 83 10.55 -3.17 -14.85
CA GLN A 83 10.44 -3.69 -13.48
C GLN A 83 9.83 -2.67 -12.50
N ALA A 84 10.27 -1.40 -12.55
CA ALA A 84 9.73 -0.36 -11.70
C ALA A 84 8.22 -0.13 -11.93
N TYR A 85 7.78 -0.19 -13.18
CA TYR A 85 6.36 -0.10 -13.54
C TYR A 85 5.54 -1.27 -12.95
N GLN A 86 6.04 -2.51 -13.08
CA GLN A 86 5.37 -3.68 -12.50
C GLN A 86 5.25 -3.58 -10.98
N LEU A 87 6.31 -3.14 -10.30
CA LEU A 87 6.29 -2.94 -8.85
C LEU A 87 5.27 -1.86 -8.44
N ALA A 88 5.18 -0.76 -9.18
CA ALA A 88 4.21 0.30 -8.92
C ALA A 88 2.75 -0.18 -9.05
N LEU A 89 2.44 -0.99 -10.07
CA LEU A 89 1.13 -1.61 -10.23
C LEU A 89 0.82 -2.58 -9.09
N GLN A 90 1.79 -3.39 -8.68
CA GLN A 90 1.64 -4.32 -7.57
C GLN A 90 1.32 -3.57 -6.26
N GLN A 91 2.06 -2.50 -5.95
CA GLN A 91 1.79 -1.67 -4.76
C GLN A 91 0.40 -1.03 -4.81
N GLN A 92 -0.02 -0.52 -5.97
CA GLN A 92 -1.37 0.03 -6.15
C GLN A 92 -2.45 -1.02 -5.89
N PHE A 93 -2.27 -2.23 -6.41
CA PHE A 93 -3.19 -3.34 -6.20
C PHE A 93 -3.27 -3.74 -4.72
N GLN A 94 -2.13 -3.87 -4.05
CA GLN A 94 -2.05 -4.18 -2.62
C GLN A 94 -2.74 -3.11 -1.76
N PHE A 95 -2.51 -1.82 -2.06
CA PHE A 95 -3.18 -0.72 -1.36
C PHE A 95 -4.70 -0.79 -1.54
N SER A 96 -5.17 -0.97 -2.78
CA SER A 96 -6.60 -1.06 -3.09
C SER A 96 -7.27 -2.23 -2.36
N LYS A 97 -6.65 -3.41 -2.38
CA LYS A 97 -7.16 -4.62 -1.70
C LYS A 97 -7.22 -4.42 -0.18
N SER A 98 -6.20 -3.81 0.40
CA SER A 98 -6.16 -3.49 1.83
C SER A 98 -7.31 -2.56 2.21
N MET A 99 -7.54 -1.51 1.41
CA MET A 99 -8.66 -0.57 1.62
C MET A 99 -10.03 -1.25 1.47
N GLU A 100 -10.18 -2.14 0.50
CA GLU A 100 -11.42 -2.90 0.30
C GLU A 100 -11.77 -3.76 1.52
N LEU A 101 -10.79 -4.52 2.04
CA LEU A 101 -10.95 -5.32 3.26
C LEU A 101 -11.34 -4.46 4.46
N LEU A 102 -10.65 -3.33 4.65
CA LEU A 102 -10.98 -2.41 5.74
C LEU A 102 -12.39 -1.83 5.61
N PHE A 103 -12.86 -1.57 4.38
CA PHE A 103 -14.20 -1.04 4.15
C PHE A 103 -15.32 -2.07 4.40
N GLN A 104 -15.03 -3.37 4.34
CA GLN A 104 -15.99 -4.42 4.69
C GLN A 104 -16.33 -4.46 6.19
N LEU A 105 -15.47 -3.89 7.04
CA LEU A 105 -15.62 -3.88 8.50
C LEU A 105 -16.65 -2.86 9.03
N TYR A 106 -17.35 -2.12 8.14
CA TYR A 106 -18.26 -1.03 8.51
C TYR A 106 -19.32 -1.41 9.55
N ARG A 107 -19.82 -2.65 9.53
CA ARG A 107 -20.87 -3.12 10.45
C ARG A 107 -20.43 -3.05 11.92
N SER A 108 -19.15 -3.29 12.17
CA SER A 108 -18.56 -3.25 13.51
C SER A 108 -18.01 -1.87 13.89
N ASP A 109 -17.98 -0.93 12.94
CA ASP A 109 -17.34 0.37 13.16
C ASP A 109 -18.23 1.30 14.00
N ARG A 110 -17.63 1.88 15.04
CA ARG A 110 -18.35 2.75 15.98
C ARG A 110 -18.76 4.07 15.33
N ILE A 111 -17.95 4.64 14.43
CA ILE A 111 -18.26 5.90 13.76
C ILE A 111 -19.43 5.69 12.81
N TYR A 112 -19.40 4.65 11.97
CA TYR A 112 -20.51 4.31 11.09
C TYR A 112 -21.85 4.19 11.85
N ASN A 113 -21.88 3.33 12.88
CA ASN A 113 -23.09 3.07 13.65
C ASN A 113 -23.59 4.30 14.42
N ARG A 114 -22.69 5.19 14.84
CA ARG A 114 -23.04 6.40 15.58
C ARG A 114 -23.46 7.54 14.64
N SER A 115 -22.87 7.64 13.45
CA SER A 115 -23.31 8.57 12.40
C SER A 115 -24.76 8.29 11.98
N LEU A 116 -25.19 7.03 11.91
CA LEU A 116 -26.58 6.67 11.61
C LEU A 116 -27.60 7.18 12.64
N LYS A 117 -27.15 7.57 13.85
CA LYS A 117 -28.03 8.16 14.87
C LYS A 117 -28.26 9.65 14.64
N VAL A 118 -27.51 10.30 13.75
CA VAL A 118 -27.72 11.70 13.38
C VAL A 118 -29.01 11.81 12.58
N ASN A 119 -29.84 12.79 12.92
CA ASN A 119 -31.15 12.96 12.30
C ASN A 119 -31.02 13.21 10.79
N GLY A 120 -31.78 12.47 9.97
CA GLY A 120 -31.72 12.53 8.51
C GLY A 120 -30.49 11.87 7.87
N MET A 121 -29.66 11.15 8.62
CA MET A 121 -28.49 10.45 8.07
C MET A 121 -28.91 9.29 7.16
N THR A 122 -28.35 9.24 5.95
CA THR A 122 -28.51 8.09 5.05
C THR A 122 -27.36 7.09 5.21
N HIS A 123 -27.62 5.82 4.88
CA HIS A 123 -26.56 4.79 4.87
C HIS A 123 -25.40 5.16 3.95
N GLN A 124 -25.67 5.80 2.81
CA GLN A 124 -24.65 6.22 1.86
C GLN A 124 -23.73 7.29 2.45
N MET A 125 -24.28 8.31 3.13
CA MET A 125 -23.47 9.35 3.77
C MET A 125 -22.66 8.82 4.95
N ALA A 126 -23.27 7.99 5.81
CA ALA A 126 -22.57 7.35 6.91
C ALA A 126 -21.42 6.46 6.39
N MET A 127 -21.65 5.73 5.29
CA MET A 127 -20.62 4.93 4.62
C MET A 127 -19.47 5.81 4.10
N SER A 128 -19.78 6.95 3.49
CA SER A 128 -18.74 7.90 3.03
C SER A 128 -17.90 8.43 4.19
N ILE A 129 -18.53 8.85 5.29
CA ILE A 129 -17.82 9.31 6.51
C ILE A 129 -16.92 8.20 7.05
N PHE A 130 -17.42 6.97 7.13
CA PHE A 130 -16.65 5.80 7.54
C PHE A 130 -15.45 5.55 6.63
N LYS A 131 -15.64 5.58 5.30
CA LYS A 131 -14.55 5.39 4.32
C LYS A 131 -13.47 6.44 4.48
N ILE A 132 -13.85 7.70 4.68
CA ILE A 132 -12.91 8.81 4.93
C ILE A 132 -12.11 8.55 6.21
N LYS A 133 -12.78 8.27 7.33
CA LYS A 133 -12.13 7.95 8.61
C LYS A 133 -11.15 6.79 8.46
N THR A 134 -11.59 5.71 7.82
CA THR A 134 -10.80 4.47 7.67
C THR A 134 -9.60 4.71 6.77
N PHE A 135 -9.77 5.44 5.67
CA PHE A 135 -8.66 5.86 4.83
C PHE A 135 -7.66 6.70 5.63
N LEU A 136 -8.08 7.75 6.32
CA LEU A 136 -7.17 8.61 7.10
C LEU A 136 -6.41 7.82 8.18
N ALA A 137 -7.11 6.93 8.89
CA ALA A 137 -6.53 6.11 9.95
C ALA A 137 -5.46 5.11 9.43
N TYR A 138 -5.56 4.69 8.17
CA TYR A 138 -4.58 3.83 7.50
C TYR A 138 -3.48 4.67 6.81
N PHE A 139 -3.88 5.75 6.15
CA PHE A 139 -3.02 6.60 5.34
C PHE A 139 -2.01 7.38 6.19
N ILE A 140 -2.35 7.70 7.45
CA ILE A 140 -1.46 8.44 8.35
C ILE A 140 -0.11 7.74 8.57
N TYR A 141 -0.03 6.41 8.44
CA TYR A 141 1.23 5.66 8.56
C TYR A 141 2.20 5.91 7.40
N PHE A 142 1.71 6.38 6.26
CA PHE A 142 2.53 6.76 5.11
C PHE A 142 2.99 8.22 5.20
N VAL A 143 2.37 9.02 6.08
CA VAL A 143 2.68 10.44 6.25
C VAL A 143 3.91 10.58 7.14
N PRO A 144 4.94 11.30 6.70
CA PRO A 144 6.11 11.59 7.53
C PRO A 144 5.72 12.29 8.84
N LYS A 145 6.28 11.84 9.97
CA LYS A 145 5.95 12.35 11.31
C LYS A 145 6.18 13.87 11.46
N ASN A 146 7.10 14.44 10.70
CA ASN A 146 7.39 15.87 10.67
C ASN A 146 6.27 16.72 10.05
N LEU A 147 5.34 16.12 9.30
CA LEU A 147 4.21 16.81 8.64
C LEU A 147 2.85 16.51 9.28
N SER A 148 2.78 15.61 10.27
CA SER A 148 1.51 15.07 10.79
C SER A 148 0.76 15.99 11.79
N GLY A 149 1.36 17.10 12.23
CA GLY A 149 0.66 18.16 12.98
C GLY A 149 0.06 17.74 14.34
N LYS A 150 -1.26 17.90 14.53
CA LYS A 150 -2.01 17.49 15.74
C LYS A 150 -2.69 16.12 15.60
N VAL A 151 -2.77 15.58 14.39
CA VAL A 151 -3.32 14.26 14.06
C VAL A 151 -2.13 13.36 13.78
N ASN A 152 -1.43 13.00 14.85
CA ASN A 152 -0.11 12.37 14.75
C ASN A 152 -0.15 10.84 14.62
N ASP A 153 -1.33 10.26 14.78
CA ASP A 153 -1.54 8.83 14.77
C ASP A 153 -2.99 8.46 14.40
N SER A 154 -3.18 7.18 14.16
CA SER A 154 -4.49 6.58 13.87
C SER A 154 -5.51 6.87 14.97
N GLU A 155 -5.07 7.02 16.23
CA GLU A 155 -5.94 7.29 17.36
C GLU A 155 -6.44 8.74 17.41
N GLY A 156 -5.61 9.70 16.99
CA GLY A 156 -6.00 11.09 16.79
C GLY A 156 -7.11 11.23 15.74
N VAL A 157 -7.00 10.50 14.63
CA VAL A 157 -8.06 10.43 13.60
C VAL A 157 -9.34 9.91 14.22
N LYS A 158 -9.31 8.77 14.93
CA LYS A 158 -10.51 8.20 15.57
C LYS A 158 -11.15 9.19 16.55
N ARG A 159 -10.35 9.83 17.41
CA ARG A 159 -10.84 10.84 18.38
C ARG A 159 -11.49 12.03 17.70
N TYR A 160 -10.91 12.54 16.61
CA TYR A 160 -11.53 13.59 15.80
C TYR A 160 -12.91 13.18 15.29
N PHE A 161 -13.03 11.98 14.69
CA PHE A 161 -14.30 11.48 14.16
C PHE A 161 -15.35 11.25 15.25
N VAL A 162 -14.96 10.75 16.43
CA VAL A 162 -15.86 10.66 17.58
C VAL A 162 -16.38 12.06 17.95
N SER A 163 -15.48 13.04 18.06
CA SER A 163 -15.83 14.41 18.46
C SER A 163 -16.81 15.06 17.50
N ILE A 164 -16.61 14.97 16.17
CA ILE A 164 -17.52 15.61 15.21
C ILE A 164 -18.89 14.94 15.16
N VAL A 165 -18.96 13.62 15.37
CA VAL A 165 -20.23 12.89 15.44
C VAL A 165 -20.99 13.26 16.72
N ASP A 166 -20.29 13.34 17.85
CA ASP A 166 -20.91 13.73 19.12
C ASP A 166 -21.41 15.18 19.09
N GLN A 167 -20.65 16.08 18.47
CA GLN A 167 -21.11 17.46 18.22
C GLN A 167 -22.36 17.50 17.36
N ALA A 168 -22.39 16.72 16.27
CA ALA A 168 -23.56 16.66 15.39
C ALA A 168 -24.81 16.15 16.12
N LEU A 169 -24.65 15.16 17.01
CA LEU A 169 -25.75 14.65 17.84
C LEU A 169 -26.22 15.67 18.90
N GLN A 170 -25.28 16.35 19.57
CA GLN A 170 -25.60 17.32 20.62
C GLN A 170 -26.25 18.59 20.08
N GLN A 171 -25.78 19.08 18.93
CA GLN A 171 -26.23 20.33 18.33
C GLN A 171 -27.30 20.12 17.26
N ASN A 172 -27.73 18.87 17.03
CA ASN A 172 -28.66 18.49 15.98
C ASN A 172 -28.24 19.02 14.59
N GLU A 173 -26.93 18.93 14.31
CA GLU A 173 -26.38 19.38 13.02
C GLU A 173 -26.88 18.48 11.89
N SER A 174 -26.96 19.05 10.69
CA SER A 174 -27.35 18.27 9.53
C SER A 174 -26.24 17.27 9.13
N PRO A 175 -26.60 16.11 8.54
CA PRO A 175 -25.65 15.15 8.00
C PRO A 175 -24.64 15.76 7.02
N GLN A 176 -25.06 16.78 6.27
CA GLN A 176 -24.23 17.48 5.28
C GLN A 176 -23.08 18.24 5.96
N VAL A 177 -23.33 18.86 7.12
CA VAL A 177 -22.29 19.55 7.90
C VAL A 177 -21.27 18.54 8.42
N LEU A 178 -21.73 17.41 8.97
CA LEU A 178 -20.85 16.35 9.44
C LEU A 178 -19.97 15.78 8.30
N TYR A 179 -20.58 15.53 7.14
CA TYR A 179 -19.87 15.07 5.94
C TYR A 179 -18.85 16.12 5.45
N ALA A 180 -19.20 17.40 5.45
CA ALA A 180 -18.30 18.49 5.09
C ALA A 180 -17.08 18.57 6.02
N LYS A 181 -17.28 18.42 7.35
CA LYS A 181 -16.18 18.34 8.33
C LYS A 181 -15.23 17.17 8.03
N ALA A 182 -15.79 16.00 7.72
CA ALA A 182 -15.00 14.81 7.34
C ALA A 182 -14.20 15.03 6.04
N LEU A 183 -14.83 15.62 5.01
CA LEU A 183 -14.15 15.93 3.75
C LEU A 183 -13.07 17.00 3.93
N PHE A 184 -13.29 17.98 4.80
CA PHE A 184 -12.32 19.03 5.07
C PHE A 184 -11.00 18.45 5.59
N ILE A 185 -11.04 17.62 6.64
CA ILE A 185 -9.80 17.02 7.18
C ILE A 185 -9.09 16.14 6.15
N LEU A 186 -9.86 15.43 5.31
CA LEU A 186 -9.29 14.64 4.22
C LEU A 186 -8.59 15.53 3.20
N SER A 187 -9.25 16.60 2.74
CA SER A 187 -8.70 17.55 1.78
C SER A 187 -7.44 18.23 2.32
N THR A 188 -7.44 18.67 3.58
CA THR A 188 -6.25 19.23 4.24
C THR A 188 -5.10 18.22 4.25
N THR A 189 -5.38 16.97 4.65
CA THR A 189 -4.35 15.91 4.70
C THR A 189 -3.75 15.68 3.33
N ILE A 190 -4.58 15.54 2.29
CA ILE A 190 -4.13 15.32 0.91
C ILE A 190 -3.32 16.51 0.38
N ASN A 191 -3.76 17.74 0.63
CA ASN A 191 -3.02 18.94 0.21
C ASN A 191 -1.65 19.06 0.86
N LEU A 192 -1.48 18.57 2.10
CA LEU A 192 -0.20 18.54 2.80
C LEU A 192 0.77 17.49 2.23
N VAL A 193 0.26 16.41 1.65
CA VAL A 193 1.09 15.26 1.24
C VAL A 193 1.14 15.02 -0.27
N LYS A 194 0.44 15.82 -1.07
CA LYS A 194 0.32 15.64 -2.54
C LYS A 194 1.66 15.61 -3.27
N ASP A 195 2.65 16.35 -2.75
CA ASP A 195 3.99 16.47 -3.36
C ASP A 195 4.93 15.34 -2.92
N LEU A 196 4.48 14.45 -2.03
CA LEU A 196 5.28 13.35 -1.49
C LEU A 196 5.11 12.07 -2.33
N PRO A 197 6.20 11.51 -2.89
CA PRO A 197 6.11 10.35 -3.77
C PRO A 197 5.52 9.10 -3.10
N GLN A 198 5.81 8.89 -1.81
CA GLN A 198 5.29 7.77 -1.02
C GLN A 198 3.78 7.83 -0.79
N CYS A 199 3.18 9.02 -0.88
CA CYS A 199 1.75 9.24 -0.67
C CYS A 199 0.94 9.18 -1.97
N SER A 200 1.62 9.18 -3.13
CA SER A 200 1.01 9.28 -4.47
C SER A 200 -0.07 8.22 -4.72
N ILE A 201 0.14 6.98 -4.27
CA ILE A 201 -0.83 5.88 -4.43
C ILE A 201 -2.12 6.19 -3.67
N GLY A 202 -2.01 6.59 -2.40
CA GLY A 202 -3.17 6.89 -1.56
C GLY A 202 -3.90 8.16 -2.03
N VAL A 203 -3.15 9.18 -2.47
CA VAL A 203 -3.72 10.41 -3.05
C VAL A 203 -4.52 10.09 -4.32
N ARG A 204 -3.97 9.31 -5.24
CA ARG A 204 -4.68 8.91 -6.46
C ARG A 204 -5.90 8.04 -6.14
N TYR A 205 -5.77 7.11 -5.19
CA TYR A 205 -6.87 6.26 -4.75
C TYR A 205 -8.05 7.09 -4.23
N ILE A 206 -7.77 8.07 -3.36
CA ILE A 206 -8.84 8.87 -2.75
C ILE A 206 -9.45 9.87 -3.72
N SER A 207 -8.67 10.45 -4.64
CA SER A 207 -9.21 11.32 -5.70
C SER A 207 -10.20 10.59 -6.61
N ASN A 208 -9.95 9.30 -6.89
CA ASN A 208 -10.91 8.47 -7.64
C ASN A 208 -12.16 8.13 -6.83
N LEU A 209 -12.02 7.93 -5.52
CA LEU A 209 -13.13 7.56 -4.64
C LEU A 209 -14.03 8.75 -4.27
N PHE A 210 -13.45 9.95 -4.15
CA PHE A 210 -14.12 11.19 -3.79
C PHE A 210 -13.69 12.32 -4.75
N PRO A 211 -14.26 12.37 -5.97
CA PRO A 211 -13.84 13.34 -6.99
C PRO A 211 -14.10 14.80 -6.58
N ASP A 212 -15.03 15.05 -5.66
CA ASP A 212 -15.33 16.40 -5.17
C ASP A 212 -14.29 16.96 -4.19
N ILE A 213 -13.28 16.17 -3.79
CA ILE A 213 -12.31 16.60 -2.79
C ILE A 213 -11.41 17.76 -3.25
N GLU A 214 -11.13 17.81 -4.56
CA GLU A 214 -10.30 18.87 -5.16
C GLU A 214 -11.03 20.22 -5.21
N LYS A 215 -12.36 20.20 -5.26
CA LYS A 215 -13.18 21.43 -5.25
C LYS A 215 -13.18 22.09 -3.87
N ILE A 216 -13.07 21.29 -2.81
CA ILE A 216 -13.11 21.76 -1.42
C ILE A 216 -11.80 22.42 -1.03
N GLY A 217 -10.66 21.93 -1.54
CA GLY A 217 -9.34 22.49 -1.27
C GLY A 217 -9.09 23.87 -1.92
N LYS A 218 -9.81 24.23 -2.99
CA LYS A 218 -9.63 25.49 -3.72
C LYS A 218 -10.42 26.68 -3.16
N ASN A 219 -11.44 26.45 -2.33
CA ASN A 219 -12.32 27.52 -1.84
C ASN A 219 -11.85 28.16 -0.52
N ILE A 220 -10.66 27.83 -0.02
CA ILE A 220 -10.13 28.33 1.26
C ILE A 220 -8.63 28.64 1.16
N LEU A 221 -8.19 29.21 0.03
CA LEU A 221 -6.97 30.01 -0.09
C LEU A 221 -7.30 31.32 -0.81
#